data_AF-A0A8J9SK05-F1
#
_entry.id   AF-A0A8J9SK05-F1
#
_cell.length_a   1.000
_cell.length_b   1.000
_cell.length_c   1.000
_cell.angle_alpha   90.00
_cell.angle_beta   90.00
_cell.angle_gamma   90.00
#
_symmetry.space_group_name_H-M   'P 1'
#
loop_
_entity.id
_entity.type
_entity.pdbx_description
1 polymer ?
#
loop_
_entity_poly.entity_id
_entity_poly.type
_entity_poly.pdbx_seq_one_letter_code
_entity_poly.pdbx_strand_id
1 'polypeptide(L)'
;MALRTFCRKIGLQSRQPLQSLVECRRWQSSPTVFDKLVDVLVFDTQGRRHNLRGKEGQLLVDLLAENEESLGADVVGLSPEGRGVQEAVVSIPNEFLARIPPPSPEDMRALSELSPSGTVVSRNARLASKITLTSALDDVHIALTPLQPWKTL
;
A
#
# COMPACT_ATOMS: atom_id res chain seq x y z
N MET A 1 -48.85 -8.99 -28.45
CA MET A 1 -48.89 -9.25 -29.91
C MET A 1 -49.10 -7.92 -30.63
N ALA A 2 -48.45 -7.76 -31.78
CA ALA A 2 -48.40 -6.61 -32.70
C ALA A 2 -47.49 -5.44 -32.26
N LEU A 3 -46.24 -5.26 -32.72
CA LEU A 3 -45.64 -5.06 -34.06
C LEU A 3 -45.77 -3.64 -34.65
N ARG A 4 -44.57 -3.10 -34.93
CA ARG A 4 -44.15 -2.22 -36.05
C ARG A 4 -44.33 -0.71 -35.85
N THR A 5 -43.23 0.03 -35.70
CA THR A 5 -42.37 0.61 -36.76
C THR A 5 -43.09 1.68 -37.57
N PHE A 6 -42.70 2.96 -37.44
CA PHE A 6 -42.39 3.79 -38.61
C PHE A 6 -41.63 5.07 -38.25
N CYS A 7 -40.68 5.39 -39.11
CA CYS A 7 -39.68 6.44 -38.96
C CYS A 7 -40.02 7.61 -39.90
N ARG A 8 -39.64 8.82 -39.48
CA ARG A 8 -39.31 10.03 -40.28
C ARG A 8 -40.38 10.65 -41.19
N LYS A 9 -40.65 11.95 -40.97
CA LYS A 9 -40.37 13.00 -41.98
C LYS A 9 -40.29 14.41 -41.39
N ILE A 10 -39.05 14.84 -41.14
CA ILE A 10 -38.41 16.12 -41.46
C ILE A 10 -39.32 17.35 -41.61
N GLY A 11 -39.11 18.34 -40.75
CA GLY A 11 -39.61 19.70 -40.95
C GLY A 11 -38.95 20.69 -40.01
N LEU A 12 -38.50 21.81 -40.57
CA LEU A 12 -38.07 23.06 -39.93
C LEU A 12 -36.61 23.19 -39.47
N GLN A 13 -35.87 23.82 -40.39
CA GLN A 13 -34.77 24.73 -40.15
C GLN A 13 -34.94 25.55 -38.86
N SER A 14 -33.99 25.44 -37.95
CA SER A 14 -33.71 26.49 -36.97
C SER A 14 -32.23 26.84 -37.02
N ARG A 15 -32.00 28.14 -37.15
CA ARG A 15 -30.71 28.82 -37.18
C ARG A 15 -29.93 28.45 -35.92
N GLN A 16 -28.78 27.78 -36.05
CA GLN A 16 -27.81 27.73 -34.96
C GLN A 16 -26.88 28.94 -35.07
N PRO A 17 -26.81 29.82 -34.05
CA PRO A 17 -25.74 30.79 -33.98
C PRO A 17 -24.43 30.06 -33.70
N LEU A 18 -23.35 30.53 -34.33
CA LEU A 18 -21.97 30.17 -34.05
C LEU A 18 -21.67 30.43 -32.58
N GLN A 19 -21.83 29.42 -31.72
CA GLN A 19 -21.24 29.40 -30.39
C GLN A 19 -19.87 28.74 -30.53
N SER A 20 -18.90 29.58 -30.88
CA SER A 20 -17.59 29.46 -30.27
C SER A 20 -17.80 29.49 -28.75
N LEU A 21 -17.11 28.60 -28.03
CA LEU A 21 -16.38 28.91 -26.80
C LEU A 21 -15.83 27.61 -26.23
N VAL A 22 -14.52 27.49 -26.38
CA VAL A 22 -13.61 26.97 -25.37
C VAL A 22 -13.89 25.53 -24.96
N GLU A 23 -13.33 24.62 -25.74
CA GLU A 23 -12.68 23.43 -25.17
C GLU A 23 -11.75 23.91 -24.05
N CYS A 24 -12.26 23.93 -22.81
CA CYS A 24 -11.43 23.91 -21.64
C CYS A 24 -10.67 22.59 -21.73
N ARG A 25 -9.53 22.60 -22.46
CA ARG A 25 -8.44 21.67 -22.21
C ARG A 25 -8.24 21.74 -20.72
N ARG A 26 -8.78 20.75 -19.99
CA ARG A 26 -8.43 20.53 -18.60
C ARG A 26 -6.92 20.43 -18.64
N TRP A 27 -6.26 21.45 -18.11
CA TRP A 27 -4.85 21.35 -17.77
C TRP A 27 -4.79 20.28 -16.69
N GLN A 28 -4.71 19.02 -17.11
CA GLN A 28 -4.26 17.95 -16.24
C GLN A 28 -2.78 18.27 -16.04
N SER A 29 -2.47 18.88 -14.89
CA SER A 29 -1.11 18.92 -14.39
C SER A 29 -0.58 17.50 -14.43
N SER A 30 0.49 17.27 -15.20
CA SER A 30 1.21 15.99 -15.13
C SER A 30 1.55 15.74 -13.66
N PRO A 31 1.16 14.59 -13.08
CA PRO A 31 1.42 14.33 -11.66
C PRO A 31 2.92 14.45 -11.44
N THR A 32 3.32 15.37 -10.57
CA THR A 32 4.71 15.55 -10.24
C THR A 32 5.14 14.37 -9.37
N VAL A 33 6.40 13.94 -9.46
CA VAL A 33 6.91 12.75 -8.74
C VAL A 33 6.73 12.89 -7.22
N PHE A 34 6.68 14.13 -6.72
CA PHE A 34 6.42 14.47 -5.32
C PHE A 34 4.98 14.17 -4.87
N ASP A 35 4.00 14.18 -5.79
CA ASP A 35 2.60 13.86 -5.48
C ASP A 35 2.39 12.38 -5.12
N LYS A 36 3.45 11.56 -5.23
CA LYS A 36 3.43 10.12 -4.99
C LYS A 36 4.34 9.69 -3.83
N LEU A 37 4.76 10.59 -2.97
CA LEU A 37 5.50 10.22 -1.77
C LEU A 37 4.53 9.92 -0.62
N VAL A 38 4.85 8.90 0.16
CA VAL A 38 4.10 8.47 1.34
C VAL A 38 5.08 8.50 2.51
N ASP A 39 4.76 9.29 3.53
CA ASP A 39 5.56 9.38 4.76
C ASP A 39 5.09 8.27 5.73
N VAL A 40 6.03 7.55 6.35
CA VAL A 40 5.77 6.40 7.23
C VAL A 40 6.63 6.51 8.48
N LEU A 41 6.01 6.49 9.66
CA LEU A 41 6.72 6.51 10.93
C LEU A 41 6.91 5.08 11.44
N VAL A 42 8.15 4.59 11.39
CA VAL A 42 8.51 3.25 11.86
C VAL A 42 9.11 3.34 13.27
N PHE A 43 8.64 2.47 14.16
CA PHE A 43 9.19 2.26 15.49
C PHE A 43 10.06 1.02 15.49
N ASP A 44 11.34 1.21 15.79
CA ASP A 44 12.32 0.13 15.97
C ASP A 44 12.02 -0.67 17.25
N THR A 45 12.59 -1.87 17.36
CA THR A 45 12.66 -2.72 18.55
C THR A 45 13.18 -1.99 19.79
N GLN A 46 14.04 -0.98 19.58
CA GLN A 46 14.57 -0.10 20.63
C GLN A 46 13.62 1.06 20.99
N GLY A 47 12.44 1.12 20.37
CA GLY A 47 11.46 2.21 20.56
C GLY A 47 11.87 3.54 19.90
N ARG A 48 12.89 3.54 19.05
CA ARG A 48 13.32 4.73 18.29
C ARG A 48 12.39 4.95 17.11
N ARG A 49 12.10 6.22 16.84
CA ARG A 49 11.23 6.65 15.74
C ARG A 49 12.07 6.96 14.51
N HIS A 50 11.72 6.35 13.40
CA HIS A 50 12.33 6.56 12.09
C HIS A 50 11.25 7.06 11.13
N ASN A 51 11.43 8.26 10.59
CA ASN A 51 10.52 8.77 9.57
C ASN A 51 11.08 8.37 8.20
N LEU A 52 10.40 7.44 7.54
CA LEU A 52 10.77 6.90 6.24
C LEU A 52 9.85 7.46 5.16
N ARG A 53 10.41 7.67 3.97
CA ARG A 53 9.66 8.16 2.82
C ARG A 53 9.69 7.14 1.71
N GLY A 54 8.52 6.60 1.38
CA GLY A 54 8.36 5.65 0.29
C GLY A 54 7.63 6.25 -0.90
N LYS A 55 7.65 5.54 -2.02
CA LYS A 55 6.84 5.89 -3.19
C LYS A 55 5.50 5.14 -3.16
N GLU A 56 4.45 5.79 -3.63
CA GLU A 56 3.15 5.15 -3.84
C GLU A 56 3.31 4.00 -4.85
N GLY A 57 2.87 2.81 -4.45
CA GLY A 57 3.03 1.56 -5.20
C GLY A 57 4.27 0.72 -4.81
N GLN A 58 5.20 1.25 -4.01
CA GLN A 58 6.32 0.49 -3.45
C GLN A 58 5.84 -0.45 -2.34
N LEU A 59 6.49 -1.60 -2.16
CA LEU A 59 6.18 -2.48 -1.04
C LEU A 59 6.82 -1.95 0.25
N LEU A 60 6.14 -2.16 1.37
CA LEU A 60 6.66 -1.77 2.67
C LEU A 60 7.97 -2.52 2.99
N VAL A 61 8.10 -3.78 2.56
CA VAL A 61 9.33 -4.55 2.76
C VAL A 61 10.53 -3.93 2.05
N ASP A 62 10.35 -3.45 0.82
CA ASP A 62 11.43 -2.81 0.06
C ASP A 62 11.89 -1.53 0.75
N LEU A 63 10.94 -0.73 1.26
CA LEU A 63 11.25 0.48 2.02
C LEU A 63 12.03 0.16 3.30
N LEU A 64 11.68 -0.93 4.01
CA LEU A 64 12.39 -1.35 5.22
C LEU A 64 13.79 -1.87 4.90
N ALA A 65 13.94 -2.67 3.83
CA ALA A 65 15.22 -3.21 3.38
C ALA A 65 16.18 -2.09 2.93
N GLU A 66 15.68 -1.07 2.23
CA GLU A 66 16.47 0.11 1.86
C GLU A 66 16.99 0.89 3.09
N ASN A 67 16.30 0.77 4.24
CA ASN A 67 16.61 1.51 5.46
C ASN A 67 17.10 0.61 6.61
N GLU A 68 17.55 -0.60 6.30
CA GLU A 68 17.98 -1.60 7.28
C GLU A 68 19.14 -1.09 8.16
N GLU A 69 20.05 -0.30 7.60
CA GLU A 69 21.17 0.29 8.35
C GLU A 69 20.69 1.20 9.51
N SER A 70 19.56 1.89 9.30
CA SER A 70 18.99 2.79 10.32
C SER A 70 18.10 2.05 11.32
N LEU A 71 17.39 1.02 10.86
CA LEU A 71 16.41 0.26 11.65
C LEU A 71 17.03 -0.90 12.42
N GLY A 72 18.19 -1.40 11.99
CA GLY A 72 18.87 -2.58 12.53
C GLY A 72 18.73 -3.82 11.64
N ALA A 73 19.70 -4.72 11.73
CA ALA A 73 19.76 -5.96 10.92
C ALA A 73 18.67 -6.99 11.26
N ASP A 74 17.99 -6.83 12.40
CA ASP A 74 17.00 -7.81 12.88
C ASP A 74 15.59 -7.61 12.32
N VAL A 75 15.45 -6.73 11.32
CA VAL A 75 14.17 -6.22 10.82
C VAL A 75 13.68 -6.98 9.60
N VAL A 76 14.60 -7.37 8.72
CA VAL A 76 14.29 -8.06 7.47
C VAL A 76 14.87 -9.47 7.52
N GLY A 77 14.06 -10.45 7.14
CA GLY A 77 14.44 -11.84 7.12
C GLY A 77 13.94 -12.57 5.88
N LEU A 78 14.28 -13.84 5.77
CA LEU A 78 13.81 -14.68 4.67
C LEU A 78 12.37 -15.15 4.89
N SER A 79 11.53 -14.98 3.86
CA SER A 79 10.16 -15.48 3.85
C SER A 79 10.11 -17.00 3.91
N PRO A 80 9.19 -17.59 4.69
CA PRO A 80 8.87 -19.01 4.58
C PRO A 80 8.06 -19.34 3.31
N GLU A 81 7.47 -18.35 2.64
CA GLU A 81 6.63 -18.57 1.45
C GLU A 81 7.44 -18.81 0.16
N GLY A 82 8.72 -18.44 0.13
CA GLY A 82 9.54 -18.57 -1.07
C GLY A 82 11.02 -18.27 -0.86
N ARG A 83 11.89 -18.97 -1.60
CA ARG A 83 13.34 -18.72 -1.58
C ARG A 83 13.63 -17.34 -2.18
N GLY A 84 14.30 -16.49 -1.42
CA GLY A 84 14.77 -15.17 -1.87
C GLY A 84 13.73 -14.05 -1.74
N VAL A 85 12.58 -14.31 -1.12
CA VAL A 85 11.62 -13.25 -0.79
C VAL A 85 11.98 -12.71 0.59
N GLN A 86 12.15 -11.39 0.69
CA GLN A 86 12.36 -10.71 1.96
C GLN A 86 11.03 -10.51 2.67
N GLU A 87 11.03 -10.64 3.99
CA GLU A 87 9.88 -10.42 4.86
C GLU A 87 10.27 -9.61 6.08
N ALA A 88 9.30 -8.84 6.58
CA ALA A 88 9.39 -8.20 7.87
C ALA A 88 8.03 -8.32 8.56
N VAL A 89 8.05 -8.54 9.88
CA VAL A 89 6.83 -8.60 10.69
C VAL A 89 6.56 -7.23 11.28
N VAL A 90 5.41 -6.65 10.91
CA VAL A 90 5.03 -5.30 11.30
C VAL A 90 3.68 -5.31 12.02
N SER A 91 3.55 -4.46 13.04
CA SER A 91 2.31 -4.24 13.78
C SER A 91 1.72 -2.89 13.40
N ILE A 92 0.48 -2.91 12.93
CA ILE A 92 -0.21 -1.76 12.34
C ILE A 92 -1.37 -1.33 13.23
N PRO A 93 -1.60 -0.03 13.43
CA PRO A 93 -2.66 0.43 14.30
C PRO A 93 -4.03 0.25 13.62
N ASN A 94 -5.07 0.16 14.45
CA ASN A 94 -6.38 -0.35 14.06
C ASN A 94 -7.06 0.47 12.96
N GLU A 95 -6.79 1.77 12.92
CA GLU A 95 -7.36 2.73 11.97
C GLU A 95 -6.98 2.42 10.51
N PHE A 96 -5.82 1.82 10.27
CA PHE A 96 -5.36 1.46 8.92
C PHE A 96 -5.64 0.00 8.56
N LEU A 97 -6.02 -0.85 9.52
CA LEU A 97 -6.32 -2.27 9.26
C LEU A 97 -7.48 -2.48 8.28
N ALA A 98 -8.42 -1.54 8.20
CA ALA A 98 -9.52 -1.61 7.24
C ALA A 98 -9.06 -1.41 5.78
N ARG A 99 -7.89 -0.80 5.58
CA ARG A 99 -7.32 -0.48 4.26
C ARG A 99 -6.38 -1.56 3.76
N ILE A 100 -5.93 -2.44 4.65
CA ILE A 100 -4.95 -3.50 4.39
C ILE A 100 -5.68 -4.83 4.28
N PRO A 101 -5.30 -5.71 3.35
CA PRO A 101 -5.90 -7.04 3.26
C PRO A 101 -5.78 -7.81 4.60
N PRO A 102 -6.81 -8.56 5.00
CA PRO A 102 -6.71 -9.44 6.15
C PRO A 102 -5.70 -10.56 5.86
N PRO A 103 -4.95 -11.04 6.87
CA PRO A 103 -3.93 -12.04 6.68
C PRO A 103 -4.58 -13.37 6.32
N SER A 104 -4.00 -14.04 5.32
CA SER A 104 -4.37 -15.40 4.93
C SER A 104 -3.97 -16.41 6.03
N PRO A 105 -4.53 -17.63 6.04
CA PRO A 105 -4.09 -18.67 6.98
C PRO A 105 -2.63 -19.08 6.77
N GLU A 106 -2.07 -18.89 5.57
CA GLU A 106 -0.66 -19.12 5.27
C GLU A 106 0.19 -17.98 5.86
N ASP A 107 -0.27 -16.73 5.71
CA ASP A 107 0.38 -15.55 6.30
C ASP A 107 0.44 -15.68 7.82
N MET A 108 -0.62 -16.20 8.46
CA MET A 108 -0.62 -16.43 9.91
C MET A 108 0.42 -17.48 10.34
N ARG A 109 0.64 -18.51 9.52
CA ARG A 109 1.72 -19.48 9.78
C ARG A 109 3.08 -18.80 9.65
N ALA A 110 3.28 -18.03 8.57
CA ALA A 110 4.51 -17.28 8.35
C ALA A 110 4.81 -16.30 9.50
N LEU A 111 3.81 -15.54 9.95
CA LEU A 111 3.91 -14.64 11.10
C LEU A 111 4.31 -15.38 12.37
N SER A 112 3.71 -16.55 12.64
CA SER A 112 4.04 -17.36 13.82
C SER A 112 5.46 -17.94 13.77
N GLU A 113 5.97 -18.21 12.56
CA GLU A 113 7.30 -18.80 12.36
C GLU A 113 8.41 -17.75 12.36
N LEU A 114 8.11 -16.52 11.92
CA LEU A 114 9.04 -15.39 11.88
C LEU A 114 9.14 -14.69 13.24
N SER A 115 8.06 -14.69 14.01
CA SER A 115 8.03 -14.09 15.33
C SER A 115 8.86 -14.91 16.34
N PRO A 116 9.47 -14.26 17.36
CA PRO A 116 10.25 -14.97 18.37
C PRO A 116 9.37 -15.94 19.16
N SER A 117 9.94 -17.09 19.50
CA SER A 117 9.26 -18.11 20.31
C SER A 117 8.82 -17.51 21.66
N GLY A 118 7.51 -17.51 21.91
CA GLY A 118 6.90 -16.95 23.13
C GLY A 118 6.25 -15.58 22.94
N THR A 119 6.44 -14.91 21.81
CA THR A 119 5.72 -13.68 21.47
C THR A 119 4.35 -14.02 20.91
N VAL A 120 3.28 -13.50 21.54
CA VAL A 120 1.93 -13.63 21.00
C VAL A 120 1.81 -12.76 19.76
N VAL A 121 1.60 -13.38 18.60
CA VAL A 121 1.32 -12.65 17.35
C VAL A 121 0.08 -11.79 17.56
N SER A 122 0.26 -10.48 17.47
CA SER A 122 -0.85 -9.54 17.65
C SER A 122 -1.85 -9.68 16.50
N ARG A 123 -3.13 -9.41 16.77
CA ARG A 123 -4.18 -9.36 15.71
C ARG A 123 -3.84 -8.37 14.58
N ASN A 124 -3.01 -7.40 14.93
CA ASN A 124 -2.60 -6.27 14.13
C ASN A 124 -1.32 -6.55 13.35
N ALA A 125 -0.68 -7.70 13.59
CA ALA A 125 0.51 -8.12 12.88
C ALA A 125 0.18 -8.40 11.41
N ARG A 126 1.04 -7.91 10.53
CA ARG A 126 0.97 -8.11 9.09
C ARG A 126 2.37 -8.36 8.55
N LEU A 127 2.42 -9.04 7.41
CA LEU A 127 3.65 -9.22 6.65
C LEU A 127 3.89 -7.98 5.79
N ALA A 128 5.08 -7.41 5.87
CA ALA A 128 5.45 -6.23 5.10
C ALA A 128 5.45 -6.48 3.59
N SER A 129 5.70 -7.72 3.14
CA SER A 129 5.69 -8.08 1.71
C SER A 129 4.31 -7.94 1.05
N LYS A 130 3.23 -8.07 1.84
CA LYS A 130 1.85 -7.99 1.35
C LYS A 130 1.29 -6.57 1.37
N ILE A 131 2.04 -5.62 1.94
CA ILE A 131 1.58 -4.24 2.12
C ILE A 131 2.22 -3.37 1.04
N THR A 132 1.37 -2.82 0.19
CA THR A 132 1.77 -1.78 -0.77
C THR A 132 1.51 -0.41 -0.18
N LEU A 133 2.50 0.48 -0.27
CA LEU A 133 2.36 1.86 0.13
C LEU A 133 1.36 2.55 -0.80
N THR A 134 0.32 3.10 -0.20
CA THR A 134 -0.70 3.90 -0.89
C THR A 134 -0.77 5.26 -0.22
N SER A 135 -1.24 6.29 -0.93
CA SER A 135 -1.54 7.60 -0.33
C SER A 135 -2.50 7.51 0.87
N ALA A 136 -3.25 6.41 0.99
CA ALA A 136 -4.11 6.13 2.15
C ALA A 136 -3.35 5.64 3.39
N LEU A 137 -2.07 5.33 3.28
CA LEU A 137 -1.19 4.93 4.39
C LEU A 137 -0.21 6.06 4.77
N ASP A 138 -0.51 7.29 4.36
CA ASP A 138 0.31 8.44 4.72
C ASP A 138 0.25 8.73 6.23
N ASP A 139 1.41 9.07 6.78
CA ASP A 139 1.65 9.29 8.22
C ASP A 139 1.28 8.07 9.10
N VAL A 140 1.38 6.85 8.54
CA VAL A 140 1.09 5.63 9.30
C VAL A 140 2.19 5.34 10.31
N HIS A 141 1.79 5.02 11.54
CA HIS A 141 2.67 4.58 12.60
C HIS A 141 2.80 3.05 12.58
N ILE A 142 3.99 2.52 12.34
CA ILE A 142 4.22 1.08 12.23
C ILE A 142 5.23 0.65 13.29
N ALA A 143 4.93 -0.38 14.07
CA ALA A 143 5.88 -0.95 15.00
C ALA A 143 6.52 -2.22 14.42
N LEU A 144 7.85 -2.29 14.46
CA LEU A 144 8.59 -3.47 14.05
C LEU A 144 8.53 -4.55 15.14
N THR A 145 8.34 -5.78 14.72
CA THR A 145 8.48 -6.94 15.59
C THR A 145 9.86 -7.55 15.35
N PRO A 146 10.65 -7.80 16.40
CA PRO A 146 11.98 -8.40 16.23
C PRO A 146 11.84 -9.80 15.62
N LEU A 147 12.72 -10.15 14.69
CA LEU A 147 12.78 -11.49 14.12
C LEU A 147 13.69 -12.42 14.96
N GLN A 148 13.62 -13.72 14.70
CA GLN A 148 14.59 -14.65 15.28
C GLN A 148 15.98 -14.44 14.67
N PRO A 149 17.06 -14.45 15.47
CA PRO A 149 18.40 -14.05 15.01
C PRO A 149 19.04 -15.02 14.00
N TRP A 150 18.50 -16.22 13.82
CA TRP A 150 18.94 -17.17 12.78
C TRP A 150 18.12 -17.07 11.47
N LYS A 151 17.17 -16.13 11.39
CA LYS A 151 16.33 -15.87 10.21
C LYS A 151 16.60 -14.51 9.55
N THR A 152 17.39 -13.66 10.20
CA THR A 152 17.86 -12.37 9.68
C THR A 152 18.89 -12.61 8.57
N LEU A 153 18.96 -11.70 7.60
CA LEU A 153 19.86 -11.79 6.44
C LEU A 153 21.24 -11.18 6.69
#